data_AF-A0A382GDT4-F1
#
_entry.id   AF-A0A382GDT4-F1
#
_cell.length_a   1.000
_cell.length_b   1.000
_cell.length_c   1.000
_cell.angle_alpha   90.00
_cell.angle_beta   90.00
_cell.angle_gamma   90.00
#
_symmetry.space_group_name_H-M   'P 1'
#
loop_
_entity.id
_entity.type
_entity.pdbx_description
1 polymer ?
#
loop_
_entity_poly.entity_id
_entity_poly.type
_entity_poly.pdbx_seq_one_letter_code
_entity_poly.pdbx_strand_id
1 'polypeptide(L)'
;MKTKYIIFICILFSSIFASAGSLGEELPLFSIVPFIGILLSIAVVPLVAPILWHRNFGKISAFWAISFLLPFIIWRGFDEALHQFLHVILLEYIPFIILLLALFAISGGIRLKGYLAGTPKVNTLILLIGTALASWMGTTGAAMLLIRPILRANKNRKNKVHTIIFFIFLV
;
A
#
# COMPACT_ATOMS: atom_id res chain seq x y z
N MET A 1 -41.82 15.30 0.35
CA MET A 1 -41.20 14.02 0.78
C MET A 1 -39.67 13.99 0.66
N LYS A 2 -39.03 14.66 -0.31
CA LYS A 2 -37.56 14.61 -0.50
C LYS A 2 -36.72 15.27 0.61
N THR A 3 -37.20 16.33 1.25
CA THR A 3 -36.44 17.09 2.27
C THR A 3 -36.28 16.34 3.60
N LYS A 4 -37.25 15.49 3.98
CA LYS A 4 -37.18 14.70 5.22
C LYS A 4 -36.11 13.60 5.14
N TYR A 5 -35.85 13.02 3.97
CA TYR A 5 -34.80 12.01 3.78
C TYR A 5 -33.39 12.60 3.83
N ILE A 6 -33.20 13.84 3.35
CA ILE A 6 -31.92 14.54 3.42
C ILE A 6 -31.57 14.87 4.87
N ILE A 7 -32.55 15.36 5.65
CA ILE A 7 -32.37 15.64 7.08
C ILE A 7 -32.15 14.35 7.88
N PHE A 8 -32.83 13.26 7.52
CA PHE A 8 -32.64 11.94 8.15
C PHE A 8 -31.25 11.34 7.86
N ILE A 9 -30.69 11.57 6.67
CA ILE A 9 -29.30 11.21 6.31
C ILE A 9 -28.28 12.07 7.07
N CYS A 10 -28.55 13.36 7.26
CA CYS A 10 -27.69 14.26 8.04
C CYS A 10 -27.68 13.91 9.54
N ILE A 11 -28.78 13.37 10.09
CA ILE A 11 -28.88 12.94 11.50
C ILE A 11 -28.24 11.57 11.74
N LEU A 12 -28.18 10.70 10.72
CA LEU A 12 -27.51 9.39 10.84
C LEU A 12 -25.98 9.47 10.91
N PHE A 13 -25.37 10.61 10.55
CA PHE A 13 -23.91 10.80 10.55
C PHE A 13 -23.38 11.63 11.73
N SER A 14 -24.25 12.18 12.58
CA SER A 14 -23.84 13.10 13.67
C SER A 14 -23.32 12.41 14.95
N SER A 15 -23.23 11.08 15.00
CA SER A 15 -23.04 10.34 16.26
C SER A 15 -21.98 9.24 16.23
N ILE A 16 -20.85 9.48 15.58
CA ILE A 16 -19.65 8.64 15.74
C ILE A 16 -18.55 9.52 16.34
N PHE A 17 -18.62 9.74 17.65
CA PHE A 17 -17.62 10.45 18.43
C PHE A 17 -16.57 9.46 18.96
N ALA A 18 -15.29 9.67 18.63
CA ALA A 18 -14.05 9.29 19.34
C ALA A 18 -12.89 9.68 18.40
N SER A 19 -11.81 10.37 18.77
CA SER A 19 -11.14 10.63 20.04
C SER A 19 -10.01 11.65 19.78
N ALA A 20 -9.98 12.73 20.57
CA ALA A 20 -8.81 13.56 20.89
C ALA A 20 -8.00 14.15 19.70
N GLY A 21 -8.46 15.29 19.18
CA GLY A 21 -7.59 16.40 18.73
C GLY A 21 -6.90 16.26 17.37
N SER A 22 -7.45 15.49 16.44
CA SER A 22 -6.79 15.21 15.15
C SER A 22 -7.49 15.90 13.98
N LEU A 23 -6.71 16.51 13.07
CA LEU A 23 -7.18 17.10 11.81
C LEU A 23 -8.10 16.18 10.99
N GLY A 24 -8.01 14.86 11.20
CA GLY A 24 -8.86 13.85 10.55
C GLY A 24 -10.34 13.94 10.93
N GLU A 25 -10.69 14.46 12.10
CA GLU A 25 -12.09 14.64 12.55
C GLU A 25 -12.76 15.85 11.89
N GLU A 26 -11.97 16.89 11.56
CA GLU A 26 -12.48 18.13 10.98
C GLU A 26 -12.57 18.06 9.45
N LEU A 27 -11.89 17.10 8.82
CA LEU A 27 -11.89 16.95 7.37
C LEU A 27 -13.26 16.44 6.89
N PRO A 28 -13.93 17.14 5.95
CA PRO A 28 -15.18 16.67 5.39
C PRO A 28 -14.94 15.34 4.65
N LEU A 29 -15.91 14.43 4.68
CA LEU A 29 -15.82 13.13 3.99
C LEU A 29 -15.48 13.27 2.50
N PHE A 30 -15.86 14.37 1.86
CA PHE A 30 -15.51 14.65 0.46
C PHE A 30 -14.00 14.76 0.22
N SER A 31 -13.20 15.04 1.26
CA SER A 31 -11.73 15.12 1.16
C SER A 31 -11.06 13.79 0.78
N ILE A 32 -11.77 12.66 0.89
CA ILE A 32 -11.30 11.35 0.45
C ILE A 32 -11.36 11.15 -1.07
N VAL A 33 -12.10 12.00 -1.80
CA VAL A 33 -12.34 11.83 -3.23
C VAL A 33 -11.03 11.83 -4.03
N PRO A 34 -10.07 12.74 -3.81
CA PRO A 34 -8.79 12.69 -4.50
C PRO A 34 -7.98 11.42 -4.20
N PHE A 35 -8.07 10.89 -2.98
CA PHE A 35 -7.42 9.65 -2.58
C PHE A 35 -8.01 8.43 -3.32
N ILE A 36 -9.34 8.32 -3.37
CA ILE A 36 -10.01 7.27 -4.16
C ILE A 36 -9.70 7.44 -5.65
N GLY A 37 -9.68 8.68 -6.14
CA GLY A 37 -9.39 9.03 -7.52
C GLY A 37 -8.01 8.55 -7.97
N ILE A 38 -6.96 8.78 -7.18
CA ILE A 38 -5.61 8.30 -7.50
C ILE A 38 -5.51 6.77 -7.42
N LEU A 39 -6.15 6.13 -6.43
CA LEU A 39 -6.17 4.67 -6.33
C LEU A 39 -6.85 4.01 -7.53
N LEU A 40 -8.01 4.51 -7.94
CA LEU A 40 -8.70 4.04 -9.14
C LEU A 40 -7.89 4.33 -10.40
N SER A 41 -7.20 5.46 -10.45
CA SER A 41 -6.34 5.79 -11.59
C SER A 41 -5.21 4.77 -11.74
N ILE A 42 -4.53 4.42 -10.65
CA ILE A 42 -3.46 3.40 -10.66
C ILE A 42 -4.01 2.00 -10.94
N ALA A 43 -5.22 1.69 -10.51
CA ALA A 43 -5.82 0.37 -10.71
C ALA A 43 -6.41 0.15 -12.11
N VAL A 44 -7.03 1.17 -12.72
CA VAL A 44 -7.85 1.03 -13.93
C VAL A 44 -7.16 1.57 -15.17
N VAL A 45 -6.51 2.74 -15.09
CA VAL A 45 -5.96 3.43 -16.28
C VAL A 45 -4.83 2.63 -16.94
N PRO A 46 -3.92 1.94 -16.21
CA PRO A 46 -2.92 1.08 -16.85
C PRO A 46 -3.53 -0.08 -17.65
N LEU A 47 -4.72 -0.55 -17.27
CA LEU A 47 -5.40 -1.66 -17.94
C LEU A 47 -6.17 -1.18 -19.18
N VAL A 48 -6.85 -0.03 -19.08
CA VAL A 48 -7.69 0.50 -20.16
C VAL A 48 -6.90 1.31 -21.19
N ALA A 49 -5.92 2.12 -20.73
CA ALA A 49 -5.12 3.00 -21.58
C ALA A 49 -3.64 2.98 -21.18
N PRO A 50 -2.90 1.89 -21.46
CA PRO A 50 -1.52 1.72 -21.04
C PRO A 50 -0.60 2.86 -21.53
N ILE A 51 -0.68 3.23 -22.81
CA ILE A 51 0.18 4.28 -23.39
C ILE A 51 -0.05 5.64 -22.71
N LEU A 52 -1.31 5.97 -22.40
CA LEU A 52 -1.65 7.21 -21.72
C LEU A 52 -1.06 7.24 -20.31
N TRP A 53 -1.21 6.13 -19.57
CA TRP A 53 -0.69 5.99 -18.21
C TRP A 53 0.83 6.15 -18.16
N HIS A 54 1.56 5.36 -18.95
CA HIS A 54 3.03 5.36 -18.91
C HIS A 54 3.61 6.72 -19.29
N ARG A 55 2.93 7.48 -20.16
CA ARG A 55 3.37 8.83 -20.56
C ARG A 55 2.97 9.93 -19.57
N ASN A 56 1.84 9.79 -18.88
CA ASN A 56 1.25 10.87 -18.08
C ASN A 56 1.04 10.53 -16.61
N PHE A 57 1.58 9.43 -16.10
CA PHE A 57 1.44 9.01 -14.71
C PHE A 57 1.69 10.17 -13.73
N GLY A 58 2.83 10.85 -13.87
CA GLY A 58 3.17 11.98 -13.01
C GLY A 58 2.17 13.13 -13.07
N LYS A 59 1.59 13.41 -14.25
CA LYS A 59 0.58 14.47 -14.41
C LYS A 59 -0.75 14.09 -13.75
N ILE A 60 -1.17 12.84 -13.89
CA ILE A 60 -2.40 12.33 -13.27
C ILE A 60 -2.25 12.33 -11.74
N SER A 61 -1.12 11.86 -11.23
CA SER A 61 -0.82 11.90 -9.80
C SER A 61 -0.76 13.32 -9.25
N ALA A 62 -0.11 14.25 -9.97
CA ALA A 62 -0.06 15.66 -9.60
C ALA A 62 -1.45 16.31 -9.59
N PHE A 63 -2.31 15.99 -10.57
CA PHE A 63 -3.68 16.47 -10.62
C PHE A 63 -4.45 16.08 -9.34
N TRP A 64 -4.41 14.81 -8.94
CA TRP A 64 -5.09 14.37 -7.72
C TRP A 64 -4.48 14.96 -6.45
N ALA A 65 -3.15 15.08 -6.38
CA ALA A 65 -2.47 15.70 -5.24
C ALA A 65 -2.87 17.19 -5.09
N ILE A 66 -2.84 17.95 -6.18
CA ILE A 66 -3.25 19.37 -6.21
C ILE A 66 -4.74 19.50 -5.89
N SER A 67 -5.58 18.59 -6.38
CA SER A 67 -7.02 18.58 -6.10
C SER A 67 -7.33 18.41 -4.61
N PHE A 68 -6.44 17.80 -3.82
CA PHE A 68 -6.55 17.77 -2.36
C PHE A 68 -5.90 18.99 -1.73
N LEU A 69 -4.67 19.32 -2.14
CA LEU A 69 -3.85 20.34 -1.50
C LEU A 69 -4.44 21.76 -1.64
N LEU A 70 -5.01 22.11 -2.80
CA LEU A 70 -5.58 23.45 -3.02
C LEU A 70 -6.79 23.74 -2.11
N PRO A 71 -7.84 22.91 -2.07
CA PRO A 71 -8.94 23.11 -1.11
C PRO A 71 -8.46 23.10 0.34
N PHE A 72 -7.47 22.27 0.67
CA PHE A 72 -6.93 22.18 2.02
C PHE A 72 -6.19 23.46 2.44
N ILE A 73 -5.39 24.06 1.56
CA ILE A 73 -4.74 25.36 1.78
C ILE A 73 -5.79 26.47 1.99
N ILE A 74 -6.86 26.47 1.17
CA ILE A 74 -7.92 27.50 1.28
C ILE A 74 -8.67 27.37 2.61
N TRP A 75 -8.92 26.15 3.07
CA TRP A 75 -9.70 25.89 4.27
C TRP A 75 -8.90 26.05 5.57
N ARG A 76 -7.67 25.54 5.62
CA ARG A 76 -6.83 25.51 6.84
C ARG A 76 -5.74 26.58 6.89
N GLY A 77 -5.43 27.20 5.75
CA GLY A 77 -4.34 28.16 5.61
C GLY A 77 -3.05 27.52 5.10
N PHE A 78 -2.15 28.36 4.60
CA PHE A 78 -0.89 27.94 3.97
C PHE A 78 0.08 27.31 4.97
N ASP A 79 0.25 27.92 6.16
CA ASP A 79 1.22 27.46 7.16
C ASP A 79 0.92 26.05 7.66
N GLU A 80 -0.34 25.78 8.00
CA GLU A 80 -0.80 24.45 8.43
C GLU A 80 -0.70 23.41 7.32
N ALA A 81 -1.10 23.77 6.09
CA ALA A 81 -0.99 22.88 4.95
C ALA A 81 0.47 22.51 4.63
N LEU A 82 1.37 23.49 4.70
CA LEU A 82 2.79 23.28 4.52
C LEU A 82 3.38 22.43 5.64
N HIS A 83 3.00 22.68 6.90
CA HIS A 83 3.45 21.90 8.04
C HIS A 83 3.07 20.42 7.88
N GLN A 84 1.81 20.13 7.58
CA GLN A 84 1.33 18.75 7.37
C GLN A 84 1.98 18.09 6.15
N PHE A 85 2.11 18.82 5.04
CA PHE A 85 2.78 18.31 3.84
C PHE A 85 4.24 17.94 4.10
N LEU A 86 4.99 18.81 4.79
CA LEU A 86 6.38 18.55 5.16
C LEU A 86 6.49 17.44 6.20
N HIS A 87 5.59 17.38 7.18
CA HIS A 87 5.53 16.29 8.15
C HIS A 87 5.40 14.94 7.45
N VAL A 88 4.40 14.80 6.55
CA VAL A 88 4.18 13.56 5.78
C VAL A 88 5.39 13.24 4.89
N ILE A 89 5.96 14.21 4.19
CA ILE A 89 7.11 13.93 3.31
C ILE A 89 8.35 13.52 4.11
N LEU A 90 8.70 14.29 5.14
CA LEU A 90 9.97 14.14 5.85
C LEU A 90 9.94 13.01 6.88
N LEU A 91 8.82 12.82 7.59
CA LEU A 91 8.72 11.86 8.69
C LEU A 91 8.05 10.55 8.30
N GLU A 92 7.25 10.51 7.22
CA GLU A 92 6.57 9.29 6.80
C GLU A 92 7.12 8.77 5.48
N TYR A 93 7.08 9.57 4.42
CA TYR A 93 7.40 9.13 3.07
C TYR A 93 8.89 8.85 2.86
N ILE A 94 9.77 9.78 3.20
CA ILE A 94 11.22 9.60 3.02
C ILE A 94 11.72 8.41 3.86
N PRO A 95 11.41 8.30 5.17
CA PRO A 95 11.82 7.15 5.97
C PRO A 95 11.28 5.83 5.42
N PHE A 96 10.03 5.81 4.95
CA PHE A 96 9.44 4.64 4.32
C PHE A 96 10.19 4.21 3.05
N ILE A 97 10.50 5.14 2.14
CA ILE A 97 11.25 4.85 0.91
C ILE A 97 12.67 4.38 1.23
N ILE A 98 13.35 5.00 2.21
CA ILE A 98 14.69 4.57 2.65
C ILE A 98 14.63 3.16 3.24
N LEU A 99 13.61 2.86 4.06
CA LEU A 99 13.40 1.52 4.62
C LEU A 99 13.20 0.49 3.51
N LEU A 100 12.31 0.76 2.54
CA LEU A 100 12.11 -0.12 1.39
C LEU A 100 13.40 -0.32 0.59
N LEU A 101 14.18 0.74 0.37
CA LEU A 101 15.45 0.68 -0.34
C LEU A 101 16.48 -0.18 0.42
N ALA A 102 16.61 0.02 1.73
CA ALA A 102 17.49 -0.76 2.59
C ALA A 102 17.10 -2.24 2.56
N LEU A 103 15.80 -2.53 2.68
CA LEU A 103 15.28 -3.89 2.64
C LEU A 103 15.52 -4.55 1.28
N PHE A 104 15.32 -3.83 0.19
CA PHE A 104 15.62 -4.29 -1.16
C PHE A 104 17.12 -4.58 -1.35
N ALA A 105 17.98 -3.67 -0.90
CA ALA A 105 19.44 -3.81 -1.03
C ALA A 105 19.98 -5.00 -0.21
N ILE A 106 19.54 -5.13 1.04
CA ILE A 106 19.97 -6.19 1.95
C ILE A 106 19.39 -7.54 1.51
N SER A 107 18.05 -7.65 1.40
CA SER A 107 17.41 -8.93 1.06
C SER A 107 17.67 -9.36 -0.38
N GLY A 108 17.81 -8.43 -1.32
CA GLY A 108 18.12 -8.71 -2.72
C GLY A 108 19.54 -9.22 -2.95
N GLY A 109 20.50 -8.78 -2.12
CA GLY A 109 21.89 -9.26 -2.16
C GLY A 109 22.09 -10.65 -1.56
N ILE A 110 21.18 -11.11 -0.71
CA ILE A 110 21.28 -12.42 -0.05
C ILE A 110 20.85 -13.53 -1.01
N ARG A 111 21.83 -14.28 -1.51
CA ARG A 111 21.58 -15.49 -2.31
C ARG A 111 21.71 -16.75 -1.45
N LEU A 112 20.57 -17.28 -1.02
CA LEU A 112 20.53 -18.62 -0.42
C LEU A 112 20.89 -19.68 -1.47
N LYS A 113 21.94 -20.45 -1.18
CA LYS A 113 22.42 -21.60 -1.98
C LYS A 113 22.13 -22.89 -1.20
N GLY A 114 21.69 -23.92 -1.90
CA GLY A 114 21.37 -25.22 -1.32
C GLY A 114 20.39 -25.99 -2.20
N TYR A 115 20.31 -27.30 -2.00
CA TYR A 115 19.29 -28.15 -2.60
C TYR A 115 18.19 -28.42 -1.58
N LEU A 116 17.02 -27.82 -1.79
CA LEU A 116 15.83 -28.04 -0.98
C LEU A 116 14.91 -28.98 -1.74
N ALA A 117 14.55 -30.11 -1.12
CA ALA A 117 13.59 -31.03 -1.70
C ALA A 117 12.19 -30.37 -1.70
N GLY A 118 11.53 -30.30 -2.85
CA GLY A 118 10.16 -29.74 -3.00
C GLY A 118 9.05 -30.61 -2.41
N THR A 119 9.30 -31.24 -1.25
CA THR A 119 8.32 -32.05 -0.52
C THR A 119 7.33 -31.15 0.23
N PRO A 120 6.11 -31.63 0.52
CA PRO A 120 5.13 -30.85 1.28
C PRO A 120 5.66 -30.33 2.62
N LYS A 121 6.36 -31.18 3.38
CA LYS A 121 6.93 -30.81 4.69
C LYS A 121 7.92 -29.64 4.59
N VAL A 122 8.82 -29.68 3.59
CA VAL A 122 9.80 -28.62 3.38
C VAL A 122 9.13 -27.33 2.94
N ASN A 123 8.14 -27.39 2.04
CA ASN A 123 7.40 -26.20 1.63
C ASN A 123 6.64 -25.57 2.81
N THR A 124 5.96 -26.36 3.65
CA THR A 124 5.29 -25.84 4.85
C THR A 124 6.28 -25.19 5.82
N LEU A 125 7.46 -25.78 5.99
CA LEU A 125 8.51 -25.19 6.82
C LEU A 125 9.03 -23.86 6.24
N ILE A 126 9.25 -23.79 4.92
CA ILE A 126 9.65 -22.54 4.25
C ILE A 126 8.58 -21.47 4.42
N LEU A 127 7.29 -21.82 4.28
CA LEU A 127 6.18 -20.89 4.51
C LEU A 127 6.14 -20.39 5.96
N LEU A 128 6.27 -21.29 6.94
CA LEU A 128 6.29 -20.94 8.36
C LEU A 128 7.45 -19.99 8.67
N ILE A 129 8.66 -20.30 8.20
CA ILE A 129 9.82 -19.42 8.36
C ILE A 129 9.57 -18.09 7.66
N GLY A 130 9.00 -18.10 6.45
CA GLY A 130 8.65 -16.89 5.72
C GLY A 130 7.70 -15.99 6.49
N THR A 131 6.62 -16.53 7.04
CA THR A 131 5.65 -15.77 7.85
C THR A 131 6.29 -15.19 9.11
N ALA A 132 7.16 -15.96 9.78
CA ALA A 132 7.90 -15.46 10.93
C ALA A 132 8.84 -14.31 10.55
N LEU A 133 9.58 -14.45 9.44
CA LEU A 133 10.45 -13.39 8.92
C LEU A 133 9.64 -12.16 8.48
N ALA A 134 8.52 -12.34 7.79
CA ALA A 134 7.65 -11.25 7.37
C ALA A 134 7.16 -10.41 8.54
N SER A 135 6.88 -11.05 9.69
CA SER A 135 6.49 -10.37 10.92
C SER A 135 7.62 -9.56 11.56
N TRP A 136 8.89 -9.92 11.31
CA TRP A 136 10.06 -9.24 11.87
C TRP A 136 10.63 -8.15 10.95
N MET A 137 10.89 -8.48 9.69
CA MET A 137 11.57 -7.60 8.72
C MET A 137 10.63 -7.01 7.65
N GLY A 138 9.34 -7.34 7.69
CA GLY A 138 8.34 -6.93 6.71
C GLY A 138 8.19 -7.91 5.54
N THR A 139 6.98 -7.95 4.97
CA THR A 139 6.59 -8.85 3.88
C THR A 139 7.48 -8.69 2.64
N THR A 140 7.77 -7.45 2.25
CA THR A 140 8.63 -7.13 1.10
C THR A 140 10.02 -7.78 1.21
N GLY A 141 10.64 -7.76 2.40
CA GLY A 141 11.99 -8.26 2.61
C GLY A 141 12.05 -9.77 2.71
N ALA A 142 11.12 -10.36 3.46
CA ALA A 142 11.00 -11.81 3.58
C ALA A 142 10.67 -12.46 2.22
N ALA A 143 9.74 -11.86 1.47
CA ALA A 143 9.36 -12.32 0.14
C ALA A 143 10.57 -12.30 -0.81
N MET A 144 11.32 -11.20 -0.85
CA MET A 144 12.48 -11.06 -1.74
C MET A 144 13.58 -12.10 -1.46
N LEU A 145 13.79 -12.44 -0.18
CA LEU A 145 14.78 -13.41 0.27
C LEU A 145 14.37 -14.87 -0.07
N LEU A 146 13.09 -15.22 0.12
CA LEU A 146 12.62 -16.62 0.03
C LEU A 146 11.97 -17.00 -1.30
N ILE A 147 11.55 -16.03 -2.13
CA ILE A 147 10.87 -16.33 -3.41
C ILE A 147 11.75 -17.15 -4.35
N ARG A 148 13.06 -16.87 -4.41
CA ARG A 148 13.99 -17.62 -5.26
C ARG A 148 14.19 -19.06 -4.75
N PRO A 149 14.47 -19.31 -3.45
CA PRO A 149 14.49 -20.64 -2.87
C PRO A 149 13.24 -21.48 -3.14
N ILE A 150 12.03 -20.92 -2.91
CA ILE A 150 10.79 -21.70 -3.02
C ILE A 150 10.49 -22.09 -4.48
N LEU A 151 10.78 -21.18 -5.43
CA LEU A 151 10.70 -21.45 -6.86
C LEU A 151 11.68 -22.55 -7.30
N ARG A 152 12.91 -22.52 -6.78
CA ARG A 152 13.93 -23.54 -7.09
C ARG A 152 13.57 -24.91 -6.52
N ALA A 153 13.15 -24.97 -5.25
CA ALA A 153 12.76 -26.22 -4.58
C ALA A 153 11.62 -26.94 -5.33
N ASN A 154 10.69 -26.19 -5.91
CA ASN A 154 9.54 -26.72 -6.62
C ASN A 154 9.69 -26.78 -8.15
N LYS A 155 10.89 -26.52 -8.71
CA LYS A 155 11.11 -26.45 -10.17
C LYS A 155 10.61 -27.71 -10.89
N ASN A 156 10.85 -28.89 -10.31
CA ASN A 156 10.56 -30.20 -10.90
C ASN A 156 9.12 -30.70 -10.62
N ARG A 157 8.30 -29.95 -9.87
CA ARG A 157 6.90 -30.34 -9.59
C ARG A 157 5.97 -29.90 -10.73
N LYS A 158 5.03 -30.78 -11.10
CA LYS A 158 3.97 -30.49 -12.08
C LYS A 158 3.01 -29.41 -11.55
N ASN A 159 2.54 -29.56 -10.31
CA ASN A 159 1.66 -28.61 -9.64
C ASN A 159 2.45 -27.82 -8.58
N LYS A 160 2.75 -26.55 -8.87
CA LYS A 160 3.57 -25.68 -7.99
C LYS A 160 2.98 -24.30 -7.73
N VAL A 161 1.96 -23.90 -8.48
CA VAL A 161 1.33 -22.57 -8.39
C VAL A 161 0.72 -22.33 -7.01
N HIS A 162 0.01 -23.31 -6.44
CA HIS A 162 -0.59 -23.20 -5.11
C HIS A 162 0.43 -22.83 -4.02
N THR A 163 1.65 -23.38 -4.08
CA THR A 163 2.70 -23.07 -3.09
C THR A 163 3.12 -21.59 -3.18
N ILE A 164 3.19 -21.03 -4.39
CA ILE A 164 3.53 -19.62 -4.61
C ILE A 164 2.38 -18.71 -4.15
N ILE A 165 1.13 -19.11 -4.40
CA ILE A 165 -0.06 -18.37 -3.93
C ILE A 165 -0.08 -18.33 -2.39
N PHE A 166 0.12 -19.47 -1.72
CA PHE A 166 0.20 -19.50 -0.26
C PHE A 166 1.37 -18.67 0.26
N PHE A 167 2.51 -18.68 -0.42
CA PHE A 167 3.63 -17.82 -0.07
C PHE A 167 3.25 -16.33 -0.12
N ILE A 168 2.60 -15.87 -1.19
CA ILE A 168 2.18 -14.46 -1.32
C ILE A 168 1.15 -14.05 -0.26
N PHE A 169 0.25 -14.94 0.15
CA PHE A 169 -0.74 -14.63 1.18
C PHE A 169 -0.19 -14.67 2.61
N LEU A 170 0.81 -15.51 2.87
CA LEU A 170 1.34 -15.74 4.21
C LEU A 170 2.60 -14.94 4.54
N VAL A 171 3.36 -14.53 3.52
CA VAL A 171 4.69 -13.91 3.64
C VAL A 171 4.68 -12.54 2.99
#